data_AF-A0A933KSR5-F1
#
_entry.id   AF-A0A933KSR5-F1
#
_cell.length_a   1.000
_cell.length_b   1.000
_cell.length_c   1.000
_cell.angle_alpha   90.00
_cell.angle_beta   90.00
_cell.angle_gamma   90.00
#
_symmetry.space_group_name_H-M   'P 1'
#
loop_
_entity.id
_entity.type
_entity.pdbx_description
1 polymer ?
#
loop_
_entity_poly.entity_id
_entity_poly.type
_entity_poly.pdbx_seq_one_letter_code
_entity_poly.pdbx_strand_id
1 'polypeptide(L)'
;MASCWLFKSEPDVFSYDDLARKGREGWDGVRNYQARNFMRAMKVGDQAIFYHSQATPPGVAGVCKVAKAAEPDPTQFDPKSKYYDPASKPADPRWDWVTVAPVRKLSFVSLDELRAVPELRECRLLAKGNRLSVMPLTEHEFRAIVAFSEQAARRG
;
A
#
# COMPACT_ATOMS: atom_id res chain seq x y z
N MET A 1 -8.02 11.77 14.19
CA MET A 1 -7.17 11.99 13.00
C MET A 1 -7.20 10.73 12.17
N ALA A 2 -7.16 10.83 10.84
CA ALA A 2 -7.17 9.67 9.95
C ALA A 2 -5.87 8.85 10.12
N SER A 3 -5.96 7.52 10.03
CA SER A 3 -4.78 6.66 10.11
C SER A 3 -3.97 6.73 8.82
N CYS A 4 -2.66 6.54 8.92
CA CYS A 4 -1.75 6.53 7.78
C CYS A 4 -1.22 5.11 7.53
N TRP A 5 -1.11 4.74 6.26
CA TRP A 5 -0.74 3.40 5.84
C TRP A 5 0.29 3.43 4.71
N LEU A 6 0.83 2.27 4.37
CA LEU A 6 1.61 2.04 3.17
C LEU A 6 1.17 0.74 2.51
N PHE A 7 1.01 0.80 1.18
CA PHE A 7 0.64 -0.32 0.32
C PHE A 7 1.73 -0.55 -0.71
N LYS A 8 2.22 -1.78 -0.79
CA LYS A 8 3.20 -2.21 -1.79
C LYS A 8 2.48 -2.86 -2.97
N SER A 9 2.85 -2.45 -4.18
CA SER A 9 2.44 -3.07 -5.43
C SER A 9 3.63 -3.17 -6.37
N GLU A 10 3.65 -4.18 -7.22
CA GLU A 10 4.65 -4.30 -8.28
C GLU A 10 4.20 -3.45 -9.47
N PRO A 11 5.01 -2.48 -9.94
CA PRO A 11 4.56 -1.55 -10.97
C PRO A 11 4.25 -2.22 -12.31
N ASP A 12 4.88 -3.36 -12.61
CA ASP A 12 4.63 -4.14 -13.83
C ASP A 12 3.29 -4.89 -13.77
N VAL A 13 2.72 -5.08 -12.58
CA VAL A 13 1.41 -5.72 -12.37
C VAL A 13 0.32 -4.66 -12.16
N PHE A 14 0.57 -3.69 -11.28
CA PHE A 14 -0.35 -2.61 -10.98
C PHE A 14 0.40 -1.39 -10.40
N SER A 15 0.65 -0.40 -11.24
CA SER A 15 1.34 0.84 -10.87
C SER A 15 0.39 1.87 -10.24
N TYR A 16 0.97 2.99 -9.79
CA TYR A 16 0.15 4.12 -9.32
C TYR A 16 -0.63 4.75 -10.49
N ASP A 17 -0.04 4.75 -11.68
CA ASP A 17 -0.68 5.30 -12.87
C ASP A 17 -1.85 4.42 -13.34
N ASP A 18 -1.79 3.11 -13.11
CA ASP A 18 -2.95 2.22 -13.30
C ASP A 18 -4.09 2.57 -12.35
N LEU A 19 -3.79 2.76 -11.06
CA LEU A 19 -4.78 3.20 -10.09
C LEU A 19 -5.36 4.57 -10.47
N ALA A 20 -4.52 5.50 -10.91
CA ALA A 20 -4.94 6.83 -11.35
C ALA A 20 -5.90 6.75 -12.54
N ARG A 21 -5.60 5.90 -13.54
CA ARG A 21 -6.48 5.65 -14.70
C ARG A 21 -7.78 4.96 -14.31
N LYS A 22 -7.73 3.96 -13.43
CA LYS A 22 -8.91 3.17 -13.01
C LYS A 22 -9.82 3.95 -12.05
N GLY A 23 -9.27 4.90 -11.29
CA GLY A 23 -9.98 5.74 -10.33
C GLY A 23 -10.32 5.04 -8.99
N ARG A 24 -10.47 3.72 -8.98
CA ARG A 24 -10.53 2.91 -7.74
C ARG A 24 -10.21 1.43 -8.03
N GLU A 25 -9.67 0.74 -7.04
CA GLU A 25 -9.34 -0.69 -7.16
C GLU A 25 -9.47 -1.42 -5.82
N GLY A 26 -9.94 -2.67 -5.85
CA GLY A 26 -9.88 -3.59 -4.70
C GLY A 26 -8.46 -4.11 -4.51
N TRP A 27 -7.90 -3.95 -3.31
CA TRP A 27 -6.51 -4.30 -3.03
C TRP A 27 -6.33 -5.79 -2.74
N ASP A 28 -6.38 -6.60 -3.81
CA ASP A 28 -6.38 -8.06 -3.74
C ASP A 28 -5.05 -8.68 -3.31
N GLY A 29 -5.07 -10.02 -3.19
CA GLY A 29 -3.84 -10.81 -3.14
C GLY A 29 -3.06 -10.75 -1.83
N VAL A 30 -3.56 -10.04 -0.82
CA VAL A 30 -2.94 -10.06 0.52
C VAL A 30 -3.24 -11.40 1.18
N ARG A 31 -2.18 -12.22 1.34
CA ARG A 31 -2.21 -13.55 1.97
C ARG A 31 -1.33 -13.65 3.21
N ASN A 32 -1.12 -12.51 3.87
CA ASN A 32 -0.43 -12.41 5.15
C ASN A 32 -1.42 -11.98 6.24
N TYR A 33 -1.53 -12.76 7.33
CA TYR A 33 -2.50 -12.50 8.39
C TYR A 33 -2.33 -11.13 9.06
N GLN A 34 -1.09 -10.66 9.26
CA GLN A 34 -0.84 -9.36 9.87
C GLN A 34 -1.24 -8.22 8.91
N ALA A 35 -0.87 -8.32 7.62
CA ALA A 35 -1.28 -7.36 6.60
C ALA A 35 -2.81 -7.30 6.44
N ARG A 36 -3.49 -8.46 6.45
CA ARG A 36 -4.95 -8.55 6.48
C ARG A 36 -5.55 -7.83 7.69
N ASN A 37 -5.00 -8.07 8.88
CA ASN A 37 -5.49 -7.43 10.10
C ASN A 37 -5.30 -5.91 10.06
N PHE A 38 -4.23 -5.42 9.44
CA PHE A 38 -4.09 -3.98 9.19
C PHE A 38 -5.18 -3.45 8.26
N MET A 39 -5.50 -4.15 7.16
CA MET A 39 -6.60 -3.74 6.28
C MET A 39 -7.96 -3.73 7.00
N ARG A 40 -8.24 -4.71 7.87
CA ARG A 40 -9.46 -4.74 8.70
C ARG A 40 -9.58 -3.53 9.64
N ALA A 41 -8.45 -2.95 10.05
CA ALA A 41 -8.44 -1.78 10.93
C ALA A 41 -8.62 -0.44 10.17
N MET A 42 -8.57 -0.46 8.84
CA MET A 42 -8.68 0.74 8.01
C MET A 42 -10.09 1.29 7.96
N LYS A 43 -10.20 2.61 7.86
CA LYS A 43 -11.46 3.32 7.70
C LYS A 43 -11.48 4.08 6.39
N VAL A 44 -12.67 4.29 5.83
CA VAL A 44 -12.86 5.15 4.65
C VAL A 44 -12.29 6.53 4.94
N GLY A 45 -11.46 7.04 4.03
CA GLY A 45 -10.74 8.30 4.16
C GLY A 45 -9.33 8.20 4.73
N ASP A 46 -8.93 7.06 5.32
CA ASP A 46 -7.54 6.83 5.71
C ASP A 46 -6.61 6.94 4.49
N GLN A 47 -5.45 7.57 4.68
CA GLN A 47 -4.49 7.80 3.61
C GLN A 47 -3.38 6.76 3.60
N ALA A 48 -2.82 6.55 2.42
CA ALA A 48 -1.82 5.54 2.19
C ALA A 48 -0.74 6.02 1.21
N ILE A 49 0.51 5.69 1.52
CA ILE A 49 1.61 5.76 0.56
C ILE A 49 1.51 4.56 -0.38
N PHE A 50 1.50 4.82 -1.69
CA PHE A 50 1.58 3.80 -2.72
C PHE A 50 3.07 3.59 -3.06
N TYR A 51 3.57 2.39 -2.78
CA TYR A 51 4.97 2.01 -2.92
C TYR A 51 5.13 0.96 -4.04
N HIS A 52 6.02 1.23 -4.98
CA HIS A 52 6.47 0.29 -6.01
C HIS A 52 7.52 -0.65 -5.44
N SER A 53 7.13 -1.91 -5.22
CA SER A 53 8.00 -3.01 -4.79
C SER A 53 8.44 -3.87 -5.96
N GLN A 54 9.47 -4.71 -5.74
CA GLN A 54 10.07 -5.57 -6.77
C GLN A 54 10.36 -4.82 -8.08
N ALA A 55 10.83 -3.58 -7.96
CA ALA A 55 11.16 -2.69 -9.06
C ALA A 55 12.61 -2.22 -8.92
N THR A 56 13.17 -1.67 -10.00
CA THR A 56 14.54 -1.15 -10.04
C THR A 56 14.55 0.30 -10.53
N PRO A 57 14.71 1.29 -9.63
CA PRO A 57 14.69 1.18 -8.17
C PRO A 57 13.27 0.95 -7.61
N PRO A 58 13.12 0.35 -6.41
CA PRO A 58 11.84 0.35 -5.70
C PRO A 58 11.67 1.69 -4.96
N GLY A 59 10.43 2.12 -4.72
CA GLY A 59 10.21 3.45 -4.14
C GLY A 59 8.76 3.89 -4.04
N VAL A 60 8.56 5.11 -3.54
CA VAL A 60 7.25 5.74 -3.40
C VAL A 60 6.85 6.38 -4.72
N ALA A 61 5.60 6.14 -5.15
CA ALA A 61 5.08 6.63 -6.41
C ALA A 61 3.88 7.60 -6.25
N GLY A 62 3.19 7.56 -5.12
CA GLY A 62 2.01 8.40 -4.93
C GLY A 62 1.32 8.23 -3.59
N VAL A 63 0.21 8.95 -3.44
CA VAL A 63 -0.72 8.84 -2.32
C VAL A 63 -2.06 8.33 -2.84
N CYS A 64 -2.61 7.35 -2.14
CA CYS A 64 -3.97 6.87 -2.29
C CYS A 64 -4.74 7.01 -0.96
N LYS A 65 -6.04 6.72 -0.99
CA LYS A 65 -6.89 6.67 0.20
C LYS A 65 -7.80 5.46 0.15
N VAL A 66 -8.24 5.00 1.31
CA VAL A 66 -9.27 3.97 1.44
C VAL A 66 -10.61 4.54 1.03
N ALA A 67 -11.17 4.01 -0.07
CA ALA A 67 -12.47 4.38 -0.62
C ALA A 67 -13.59 3.46 -0.12
N LYS A 68 -13.26 2.22 0.28
CA LYS A 68 -14.17 1.28 0.92
C LYS A 68 -13.42 0.49 1.99
N ALA A 69 -14.04 0.35 3.17
CA ALA A 69 -13.50 -0.43 4.28
C ALA A 69 -13.41 -1.92 3.91
N ALA A 70 -12.81 -2.71 4.82
CA ALA A 70 -12.48 -4.10 4.54
C ALA A 70 -13.72 -4.95 4.22
N GLU A 71 -13.61 -5.77 3.19
CA GLU A 71 -14.61 -6.78 2.82
C GLU A 71 -13.90 -8.05 2.28
N PRO A 72 -14.60 -9.19 2.18
CA PRO A 72 -14.01 -10.42 1.69
C PRO A 72 -13.41 -10.24 0.30
N ASP A 73 -12.14 -10.64 0.15
CA ASP A 73 -11.45 -10.64 -1.14
C ASP A 73 -12.07 -11.72 -2.04
N PRO A 74 -12.78 -11.38 -3.13
CA PRO A 74 -13.47 -12.38 -3.95
C PRO A 74 -12.50 -13.33 -4.66
N THR A 75 -11.24 -12.91 -4.86
CA THR A 75 -10.21 -13.71 -5.55
C THR A 75 -9.80 -14.95 -4.75
N GLN A 76 -10.12 -15.00 -3.45
CA GLN A 76 -9.84 -16.17 -2.61
C GLN A 76 -10.75 -17.36 -2.93
N PHE A 77 -11.89 -17.14 -3.59
CA PHE A 77 -12.89 -18.17 -3.88
C PHE A 77 -12.84 -18.69 -5.32
N ASP A 78 -12.12 -18.00 -6.22
CA ASP A 78 -12.03 -18.38 -7.63
C ASP A 78 -10.86 -19.35 -7.87
N PRO A 79 -11.09 -20.62 -8.27
CA PRO A 79 -10.02 -21.58 -8.54
C PRO A 79 -9.06 -21.19 -9.67
N LYS A 80 -9.44 -20.23 -10.52
CA LYS A 80 -8.57 -19.70 -11.59
C LYS A 80 -7.69 -18.54 -11.13
N SER A 81 -7.98 -17.97 -9.97
CA SER A 81 -7.20 -16.89 -9.39
C SER A 81 -5.85 -17.41 -8.86
N LYS A 82 -4.78 -16.64 -9.08
CA LYS A 82 -3.48 -16.87 -8.42
C LYS A 82 -3.54 -16.78 -6.89
N TYR A 83 -4.62 -16.20 -6.36
CA TYR A 83 -4.83 -15.98 -4.93
C TYR A 83 -5.93 -16.86 -4.33
N TYR A 84 -6.36 -17.89 -5.05
CA TYR A 84 -7.29 -18.90 -4.57
C TYR A 84 -6.81 -19.52 -3.25
N ASP A 85 -7.71 -19.64 -2.27
CA ASP A 85 -7.47 -20.37 -1.03
C ASP A 85 -8.56 -21.44 -0.87
N PRO A 86 -8.28 -22.72 -1.17
CA PRO A 86 -9.28 -23.80 -1.08
C PRO A 86 -9.80 -24.02 0.34
N ALA A 87 -9.14 -23.47 1.36
CA ALA A 87 -9.54 -23.59 2.74
C ALA A 87 -10.32 -22.35 3.25
N SER A 88 -10.49 -21.31 2.42
CA SER A 88 -11.38 -20.18 2.69
C SER A 88 -12.79 -20.47 2.22
N LYS A 89 -13.80 -20.20 3.05
CA LYS A 89 -15.21 -20.51 2.75
C LYS A 89 -16.00 -19.21 2.70
N PRO A 90 -17.01 -19.07 1.81
CA PRO A 90 -17.83 -17.85 1.76
C PRO A 90 -18.51 -17.49 3.08
N ALA A 91 -18.84 -18.48 3.91
CA ALA A 91 -19.43 -18.27 5.24
C ALA A 91 -18.43 -17.83 6.32
N ASP A 92 -17.12 -18.03 6.09
CA ASP A 92 -16.03 -17.64 6.99
C ASP A 92 -14.77 -17.29 6.17
N PRO A 93 -14.77 -16.11 5.50
CA PRO A 93 -13.67 -15.70 4.64
C PRO A 93 -12.40 -15.46 5.44
N ARG A 94 -11.30 -16.05 4.97
CA ARG A 94 -9.97 -15.86 5.57
C ARG A 94 -9.34 -14.52 5.21
N TRP A 95 -9.61 -14.03 4.00
CA TRP A 95 -8.91 -12.88 3.42
C TRP A 95 -9.88 -11.75 3.15
N ASP A 96 -9.46 -10.54 3.48
CA ASP A 96 -10.20 -9.33 3.17
C ASP A 96 -9.28 -8.41 2.40
N TRP A 97 -9.89 -7.53 1.62
CA TRP A 97 -9.23 -6.40 0.95
C TRP A 97 -9.90 -5.09 1.35
N VAL A 98 -9.29 -3.96 1.03
CA VAL A 98 -9.97 -2.65 1.00
C VAL A 98 -10.03 -2.17 -0.44
N THR A 99 -10.99 -1.30 -0.77
CA THR A 99 -10.91 -0.56 -2.04
C THR A 99 -10.14 0.74 -1.82
N VAL A 100 -9.17 1.03 -2.66
CA VAL A 100 -8.42 2.30 -2.64
C VAL A 100 -8.74 3.17 -3.86
N ALA A 101 -8.54 4.48 -3.72
CA ALA A 101 -8.65 5.46 -4.80
C ALA A 101 -7.41 6.37 -4.82
N PRO A 102 -6.97 6.87 -5.99
CA PRO A 102 -5.84 7.78 -6.09
C PRO A 102 -6.18 9.10 -5.40
N VAL A 103 -5.17 9.73 -4.79
CA VAL A 103 -5.27 11.08 -4.21
C VAL A 103 -4.37 12.04 -4.98
N ARG A 104 -3.07 11.74 -5.06
CA ARG A 104 -2.11 12.51 -5.86
C ARG A 104 -0.87 11.71 -6.21
N LYS A 105 -0.37 11.93 -7.42
CA LYS A 105 0.95 11.44 -7.84
C LYS A 105 2.02 12.20 -7.08
N LEU A 106 3.08 11.50 -6.70
CA LEU A 106 4.26 12.08 -6.07
C LEU A 106 5.43 12.00 -7.06
N SER A 107 6.42 12.89 -6.92
CA SER A 107 7.71 12.66 -7.54
C SER A 107 8.29 11.38 -6.96
N PHE A 108 8.81 10.51 -7.83
CA PHE A 108 9.30 9.21 -7.40
C PHE A 108 10.44 9.38 -6.38
N VAL A 109 10.35 8.66 -5.26
CA VAL A 109 11.41 8.63 -4.23
C VAL A 109 11.84 7.18 -4.04
N SER A 110 13.08 6.88 -4.40
CA SER A 110 13.66 5.55 -4.25
C SER A 110 13.80 5.13 -2.79
N LEU A 111 13.86 3.82 -2.55
CA LEU A 111 14.12 3.27 -1.22
C LEU A 111 15.43 3.78 -0.61
N ASP A 112 16.46 3.99 -1.44
CA ASP A 112 17.76 4.49 -0.99
C ASP A 112 17.69 5.96 -0.55
N GLU A 113 16.93 6.79 -1.26
CA GLU A 113 16.64 8.16 -0.82
C GLU A 113 15.84 8.18 0.48
N LEU A 114 14.84 7.29 0.63
CA LEU A 114 14.07 7.18 1.88
C LEU A 114 14.95 6.79 3.08
N ARG A 115 15.99 5.98 2.86
CA ARG A 115 16.95 5.61 3.93
C ARG A 115 17.77 6.80 4.41
N ALA A 116 17.93 7.84 3.59
CA ALA A 116 18.64 9.05 3.97
C ALA A 116 17.78 10.02 4.81
N VAL A 117 16.47 9.79 4.93
CA VAL A 117 15.53 10.65 5.68
C VAL A 117 15.58 10.30 7.18
N PRO A 118 16.08 11.19 8.06
CA PRO A 118 16.23 10.91 9.49
C PRO A 118 14.91 10.55 10.19
N GLU A 119 13.80 11.16 9.78
CA GLU A 119 12.45 10.94 10.29
C GLU A 119 11.93 9.52 10.02
N LEU A 120 12.57 8.79 9.08
CA LEU A 120 12.19 7.43 8.70
C LEU A 120 13.09 6.35 9.31
N ARG A 121 14.01 6.69 10.22
CA ARG A 121 14.96 5.73 10.82
C ARG A 121 14.29 4.49 11.43
N GLU A 122 13.16 4.69 12.12
CA GLU A 122 12.38 3.62 12.75
C GLU A 122 11.23 3.11 11.87
N CYS A 123 11.13 3.60 10.63
CA CYS A 123 10.04 3.25 9.73
C CYS A 123 10.10 1.76 9.38
N ARG A 124 8.98 1.07 9.64
CA ARG A 124 8.84 -0.37 9.37
C ARG A 124 9.16 -0.74 7.93
N LEU A 125 8.92 0.16 6.96
CA LEU A 125 9.28 -0.04 5.56
C LEU A 125 10.78 -0.38 5.41
N LEU A 126 11.64 0.28 6.18
CA LEU A 126 13.11 0.20 6.09
C LEU A 126 13.71 -0.90 6.96
N ALA A 127 12.92 -1.48 7.87
CA ALA A 127 13.35 -2.54 8.78
C ALA A 127 13.86 -3.78 8.02
N LYS A 128 15.02 -4.29 8.44
CA LYS A 128 15.62 -5.49 7.86
C LYS A 128 14.67 -6.68 7.98
N GLY A 129 14.47 -7.40 6.88
CA GLY A 129 13.61 -8.59 6.86
C GLY A 129 12.11 -8.31 6.83
N ASN A 130 11.65 -7.05 6.75
CA ASN A 130 10.23 -6.77 6.57
C ASN A 130 9.71 -7.40 5.27
N ARG A 131 8.61 -8.16 5.38
CA ARG A 131 7.90 -8.82 4.27
C ARG A 131 6.45 -8.40 4.18
N LEU A 132 6.01 -7.41 4.95
CA LEU A 132 4.65 -6.89 4.89
C LEU A 132 4.44 -6.08 3.60
N SER A 133 3.35 -6.39 2.89
CA SER A 133 2.86 -5.64 1.73
C SER A 133 1.95 -4.47 2.13
N VAL A 134 1.28 -4.59 3.27
CA VAL A 134 0.46 -3.53 3.88
C VAL A 134 0.94 -3.32 5.30
N MET A 135 1.17 -2.07 5.69
CA MET A 135 1.63 -1.74 7.04
C MET A 135 1.18 -0.35 7.48
N PRO A 136 1.06 -0.10 8.80
CA PRO A 136 0.81 1.24 9.30
C PRO A 136 2.05 2.12 9.12
N LEU A 137 1.80 3.41 8.95
CA LEU A 137 2.76 4.49 9.13
C LEU A 137 2.29 5.38 10.27
N THR A 138 3.23 5.93 11.01
CA THR A 138 2.93 7.09 11.84
C THR A 138 2.62 8.29 10.94
N GLU A 139 1.84 9.23 11.46
CA GLU A 139 1.55 10.47 10.74
C GLU A 139 2.83 11.27 10.46
N HIS A 140 3.83 11.18 11.35
CA HIS A 140 5.14 11.80 11.17
C HIS A 140 5.89 11.19 9.97
N GLU A 141 5.98 9.87 9.88
CA GLU A 141 6.62 9.17 8.75
C GLU A 141 5.91 9.48 7.43
N PHE A 142 4.57 9.43 7.41
CA PHE A 142 3.78 9.75 6.22
C PHE A 142 4.09 11.16 5.70
N ARG A 143 4.07 12.16 6.60
CA ARG A 143 4.40 13.55 6.24
C ARG A 143 5.83 13.70 5.78
N ALA A 144 6.78 13.01 6.40
CA ALA A 144 8.19 13.08 6.01
C ALA A 144 8.40 12.55 4.59
N ILE A 145 7.79 11.40 4.23
CA ILE A 145 7.85 10.83 2.87
C ILE A 145 7.30 11.83 1.84
N VAL A 146 6.13 12.39 2.14
CA VAL A 146 5.45 13.37 1.28
C VAL A 146 6.31 14.61 1.08
N ALA A 147 6.79 15.21 2.17
CA ALA A 147 7.59 16.43 2.14
C ALA A 147 8.91 16.21 1.39
N PHE A 148 9.54 15.06 1.58
CA PHE A 148 10.76 14.70 0.85
C PHE A 148 10.52 14.60 -0.66
N SER A 149 9.42 13.96 -1.08
CA SER A 149 9.04 13.90 -2.49
C SER A 149 8.80 15.30 -3.10
N GLU A 150 8.10 16.18 -2.39
CA GLU A 150 7.85 17.55 -2.83
C GLU A 150 9.13 18.38 -2.93
N GLN A 151 10.12 18.14 -2.06
CA GLN A 151 11.45 18.77 -2.16
C GLN A 151 12.26 18.23 -3.34
N ALA A 152 12.25 16.92 -3.55
CA ALA A 152 12.93 16.29 -4.69
C ALA A 152 12.38 16.82 -6.03
N ALA A 153 11.06 17.03 -6.12
CA ALA A 153 10.40 17.62 -7.27
C ALA A 153 10.89 19.03 -7.65
N ARG A 154 11.41 19.79 -6.67
CA ARG A 154 11.92 21.16 -6.88
C ARG A 154 13.40 21.20 -7.29
N ARG A 155 14.10 20.07 -7.20
CA ARG A 155 15.53 19.95 -7.52
C ARG A 155 15.79 19.46 -8.94
N GLY A 156 14.82 18.79 -9.55
CA GLY A 156 14.81 18.42 -10.97
C GLY A 156 14.16 19.49 -11.82
#